data_AF-A0A920T3E6-F1
#
_entry.id   AF-A0A920T3E6-F1
#
_cell.length_a   1.000
_cell.length_b   1.000
_cell.length_c   1.000
_cell.angle_alpha   90.00
_cell.angle_beta   90.00
_cell.angle_gamma   90.00
#
_symmetry.space_group_name_H-M   'P 1'
#
loop_
_entity.id
_entity.type
_entity.pdbx_description
1 polymer ?
#
loop_
_entity_poly.entity_id
_entity_poly.type
_entity_poly.pdbx_seq_one_letter_code
_entity_poly.pdbx_strand_id
1 'polypeptide(L)'
;MSSRQGEMLAFERAKPFHLRHKYFKCNILSLNNKEMINYDPRADNLSKGQTVVAVIGEYPYAEGYGDNPTISLNPFDKAVLQKCYEAGSKVIVIMLSGRPLIISEHIDKWSGFLAAWLPGMAGEGIADVIFGDHEPTGKLSYSWPKDISQLPLNVGDPDYEPLFPFGYGLSY
;
A
#
# COMPACT_ATOMS: atom_id res chain seq x y z
N MET A 1 -34.28 25.98 8.88
CA MET A 1 -32.95 26.51 9.25
C MET A 1 -32.26 25.47 10.10
N SER A 2 -31.07 25.08 9.66
CA SER A 2 -30.22 24.02 10.19
C SER A 2 -29.63 24.41 11.54
N SER A 3 -29.67 23.52 12.52
CA SER A 3 -28.79 23.56 13.70
C SER A 3 -27.84 22.39 13.63
N ARG A 4 -26.56 22.74 13.47
CA ARG A 4 -25.39 21.86 13.57
C ARG A 4 -25.35 21.18 14.93
N GLN A 5 -25.13 19.87 14.93
CA GLN A 5 -24.39 19.20 16.00
C GLN A 5 -23.29 18.40 15.32
N GLY A 6 -22.10 19.01 15.27
CA GLY A 6 -20.86 18.29 15.08
C GLY A 6 -20.28 17.97 16.45
N GLU A 7 -19.69 16.78 16.57
CA GLU A 7 -18.58 16.37 17.46
C GLU A 7 -18.39 14.86 17.19
N MET A 8 -17.21 14.38 16.84
CA MET A 8 -16.07 14.27 17.75
C MET A 8 -14.73 14.49 17.04
N LEU A 9 -13.90 15.33 17.68
CA LEU A 9 -12.49 15.57 17.43
C LEU A 9 -11.62 14.61 18.28
N ALA A 10 -10.40 14.34 17.83
CA ALA A 10 -9.23 14.21 18.72
C ALA A 10 -7.97 14.70 17.98
N PHE A 11 -7.23 15.62 18.62
CA PHE A 11 -6.08 16.38 18.11
C PHE A 11 -4.72 15.81 18.60
N GLU A 12 -3.71 15.97 17.73
CA GLU A 12 -2.26 16.29 17.86
C GLU A 12 -1.23 15.76 18.90
N ARG A 13 -0.09 15.36 18.30
CA ARG A 13 1.36 15.67 18.54
C ARG A 13 2.20 15.13 19.72
N ALA A 14 3.38 14.63 19.28
CA ALA A 14 4.69 14.47 19.94
C ALA A 14 5.01 13.14 20.67
N LYS A 15 6.18 12.59 20.30
CA LYS A 15 6.89 11.35 20.73
C LYS A 15 6.96 11.14 22.27
N PRO A 16 7.32 9.96 22.82
CA PRO A 16 7.77 8.72 22.18
C PRO A 16 6.85 7.51 22.49
N PHE A 17 6.56 6.72 21.46
CA PHE A 17 5.71 5.54 21.59
C PHE A 17 6.49 4.39 22.24
N HIS A 18 6.16 4.07 23.49
CA HIS A 18 6.47 2.79 24.12
C HIS A 18 5.35 1.80 23.78
N LEU A 19 5.69 0.74 23.04
CA LEU A 19 4.78 -0.34 22.67
C LEU A 19 4.23 -1.06 23.91
N ARG A 20 2.92 -0.99 24.12
CA ARG A 20 2.16 -2.03 24.83
C ARG A 20 0.85 -2.32 24.09
N HIS A 21 0.85 -3.48 23.43
CA HIS A 21 -0.26 -4.33 23.01
C HIS A 21 -1.67 -3.83 23.35
N LYS A 22 -2.45 -3.48 22.32
CA LYS A 22 -3.90 -3.70 22.27
C LYS A 22 -4.31 -4.04 20.83
N TYR A 23 -4.73 -5.28 20.65
CA TYR A 23 -5.38 -5.80 19.45
C TYR A 23 -6.53 -4.87 19.01
N PHE A 24 -6.51 -4.41 17.75
CA PHE A 24 -7.70 -3.87 17.08
C PHE A 24 -8.55 -5.05 16.63
N LYS A 25 -9.58 -5.39 17.42
CA LYS A 25 -10.62 -6.33 17.00
C LYS A 25 -11.70 -5.51 16.26
N CYS A 26 -11.72 -5.56 14.93
CA CYS A 26 -12.81 -4.98 14.15
C CYS A 26 -14.04 -5.89 14.29
N ASN A 27 -14.97 -5.54 15.17
CA ASN A 27 -16.27 -6.21 15.20
C ASN A 27 -17.10 -5.75 13.99
N ILE A 28 -17.19 -6.59 12.96
CA ILE A 28 -18.17 -6.42 11.89
C ILE A 28 -19.55 -6.78 12.45
N LEU A 29 -20.23 -5.77 13.00
CA LEU A 29 -21.67 -5.78 13.06
C LEU A 29 -22.16 -5.62 11.61
N SER A 30 -22.84 -6.64 11.08
CA SER A 30 -23.61 -6.65 9.82
C SER A 30 -23.89 -5.24 9.27
N LEU A 31 -23.02 -4.74 8.38
CA LEU A 31 -23.20 -3.45 7.72
C LEU A 31 -24.13 -3.63 6.52
N ASN A 32 -25.42 -3.39 6.76
CA ASN A 32 -26.45 -3.28 5.72
C ASN A 32 -26.37 -1.98 4.90
N ASN A 33 -25.18 -1.37 4.72
CA ASN A 33 -25.03 -0.16 3.91
C ASN A 33 -23.99 -0.35 2.80
N LYS A 34 -24.49 -0.52 1.58
CA LYS A 34 -23.78 -0.53 0.30
C LYS A 34 -23.09 0.81 -0.04
N GLU A 35 -23.02 1.76 0.91
CA GLU A 35 -22.73 3.18 0.69
C GLU A 35 -21.34 3.64 1.18
N MET A 36 -20.50 2.78 1.81
CA MET A 36 -19.22 3.22 2.39
C MET A 36 -17.96 2.96 1.54
N ILE A 37 -18.02 2.15 0.49
CA ILE A 37 -16.89 1.87 -0.39
C ILE A 37 -17.23 2.40 -1.78
N ASN A 38 -16.52 3.44 -2.21
CA ASN A 38 -16.63 3.97 -3.56
C ASN A 38 -15.48 3.43 -4.42
N TYR A 39 -15.82 2.77 -5.53
CA TYR A 39 -14.83 2.38 -6.52
C TYR A 39 -14.63 3.53 -7.51
N ASP A 40 -13.44 4.10 -7.50
CA ASP A 40 -13.06 5.18 -8.41
C ASP A 40 -11.67 4.90 -9.00
N PRO A 41 -11.59 4.27 -10.19
CA PRO A 41 -10.31 3.90 -10.80
C PRO A 41 -9.50 5.10 -11.27
N ARG A 42 -10.08 6.31 -11.33
CA ARG A 42 -9.41 7.53 -11.78
C ARG A 42 -9.17 8.54 -10.66
N ALA A 43 -9.66 8.25 -9.45
CA ALA A 43 -9.63 9.14 -8.31
C ALA A 43 -10.23 10.53 -8.63
N ASP A 44 -11.32 10.56 -9.40
CA ASP A 44 -11.96 11.82 -9.82
C ASP A 44 -12.90 12.39 -8.74
N ASN A 45 -13.41 11.54 -7.84
CA ASN A 45 -14.41 11.90 -6.83
C ASN A 45 -13.86 11.76 -5.40
N LEU A 46 -12.65 12.26 -5.16
CA LEU A 46 -12.04 12.25 -3.83
C LEU A 46 -12.59 13.38 -2.96
N SER A 47 -13.03 13.04 -1.75
CA SER A 47 -13.30 14.03 -0.69
C SER A 47 -12.10 14.16 0.23
N LYS A 48 -11.88 15.38 0.76
CA LYS A 48 -10.75 15.66 1.64
C LYS A 48 -10.75 14.74 2.88
N GLY A 49 -9.60 14.15 3.18
CA GLY A 49 -9.38 13.36 4.40
C GLY A 49 -9.94 11.93 4.36
N GLN A 50 -10.30 11.40 3.18
CA GLN A 50 -10.68 10.00 3.02
C GLN A 50 -9.47 9.06 3.15
N THR A 51 -9.73 7.80 3.49
CA THR A 51 -8.75 6.71 3.35
C THR A 51 -8.96 6.07 2.00
N VAL A 52 -7.89 5.95 1.22
CA VAL A 52 -7.88 5.35 -0.12
C VAL A 52 -7.09 4.07 -0.06
N VAL A 53 -7.71 2.98 -0.51
CA VAL A 53 -7.00 1.74 -0.82
C VAL A 53 -6.71 1.74 -2.32
N ALA A 54 -5.46 1.99 -2.69
CA ALA A 54 -5.02 2.04 -4.07
C ALA A 54 -4.45 0.68 -4.49
N VAL A 55 -5.12 0.00 -5.41
CA VAL A 55 -4.61 -1.22 -6.04
C VAL A 55 -3.90 -0.82 -7.33
N ILE A 56 -2.57 -0.98 -7.36
CA ILE A 56 -1.70 -0.54 -8.46
C ILE A 56 -0.73 -1.67 -8.86
N GLY A 57 -0.03 -1.53 -9.98
CA GLY A 57 1.02 -2.49 -10.30
C GLY A 57 1.33 -2.65 -11.78
N GLU A 58 1.86 -3.82 -12.13
CA GLU A 58 2.21 -4.15 -13.51
C GLU A 58 1.00 -4.70 -14.28
N TYR A 59 0.97 -4.43 -15.59
CA TYR A 59 0.10 -5.20 -16.48
C TYR A 59 0.58 -6.65 -16.59
N PRO A 60 -0.31 -7.61 -16.87
CA PRO A 60 0.10 -8.99 -17.11
C PRO A 60 1.09 -9.09 -18.27
N TYR A 61 2.14 -9.90 -18.10
CA TYR A 61 3.11 -10.25 -19.12
C TYR A 61 3.58 -11.69 -18.92
N ALA A 62 4.23 -12.26 -19.94
CA ALA A 62 4.83 -13.58 -19.87
C ALA A 62 6.14 -13.59 -20.67
N GLU A 63 7.11 -14.37 -20.20
CA GLU A 63 8.39 -14.60 -20.89
C GLU A 63 9.11 -13.26 -21.20
N GLY A 64 9.73 -13.15 -22.38
CA GLY A 64 10.48 -11.96 -22.79
C GLY A 64 9.63 -10.69 -22.94
N TYR A 65 8.30 -10.79 -23.00
CA TYR A 65 7.43 -9.60 -22.95
C TYR A 65 7.50 -8.87 -21.61
N GLY A 66 8.01 -9.53 -20.57
CA GLY A 66 8.25 -8.93 -19.27
C GLY A 66 9.56 -8.15 -19.16
N ASP A 67 10.46 -8.23 -20.15
CA ASP A 67 11.75 -7.55 -20.07
C ASP A 67 11.54 -6.02 -20.11
N ASN A 68 11.94 -5.34 -19.03
CA ASN A 68 11.68 -3.92 -18.86
C ASN A 68 12.90 -3.24 -18.22
N PRO A 69 13.53 -2.25 -18.88
CA PRO A 69 14.72 -1.59 -18.39
C PRO A 69 14.45 -0.53 -17.31
N THR A 70 13.19 -0.21 -16.99
CA THR A 70 12.84 0.92 -16.12
C THR A 70 12.07 0.56 -14.85
N ILE A 71 11.50 -0.66 -14.76
CA ILE A 71 10.70 -1.23 -13.64
C ILE A 71 10.05 -0.19 -12.69
N SER A 72 9.41 0.81 -13.27
CA SER A 72 8.79 1.93 -12.55
C SER A 72 7.28 1.76 -12.52
N LEU A 73 6.60 2.48 -11.62
CA LEU A 73 5.14 2.51 -11.65
C LEU A 73 4.63 3.06 -12.99
N ASN A 74 3.56 2.45 -13.50
CA ASN A 74 2.85 2.93 -14.67
C ASN A 74 2.45 4.40 -14.49
N PRO A 75 2.63 5.26 -15.52
CA PRO A 75 2.16 6.66 -15.50
C PRO A 75 0.71 6.84 -15.05
N PHE A 76 -0.19 5.92 -15.36
CA PHE A 76 -1.58 5.94 -14.90
C PHE A 76 -1.68 5.87 -13.37
N ASP A 77 -1.01 4.90 -12.76
CA ASP A 77 -0.99 4.72 -11.31
C ASP A 77 -0.35 5.92 -10.61
N LYS A 78 0.73 6.46 -11.18
CA LYS A 78 1.37 7.69 -10.68
C LYS A 78 0.40 8.88 -10.68
N ALA A 79 -0.39 9.04 -11.74
CA ALA A 79 -1.38 10.12 -11.83
C ALA A 79 -2.53 9.95 -10.81
N VAL A 80 -3.01 8.72 -10.60
CA VAL A 80 -4.03 8.41 -9.59
C VAL A 80 -3.49 8.67 -8.18
N LEU A 81 -2.28 8.21 -7.88
CA LEU A 81 -1.61 8.46 -6.60
C LEU A 81 -1.43 9.96 -6.34
N GLN A 82 -1.04 10.72 -7.36
CA GLN A 82 -0.85 12.17 -7.25
C GLN A 82 -2.15 12.88 -6.83
N LYS A 83 -3.29 12.54 -7.45
CA LYS A 83 -4.61 13.06 -7.03
C LYS A 83 -4.94 12.70 -5.57
N CYS A 84 -4.61 11.48 -5.14
CA CYS A 84 -4.81 11.05 -3.76
C CYS A 84 -3.98 11.88 -2.78
N TYR A 85 -2.72 12.19 -3.11
CA TYR A 85 -1.87 13.04 -2.29
C TYR A 85 -2.40 14.48 -2.21
N GLU A 86 -2.83 15.04 -3.34
CA GLU A 86 -3.39 16.40 -3.42
C GLU A 86 -4.69 16.55 -2.62
N ALA A 87 -5.53 15.51 -2.59
CA ALA A 87 -6.74 15.46 -1.76
C ALA A 87 -6.44 15.35 -0.25
N GLY A 88 -5.19 15.11 0.13
CA GLY A 88 -4.79 14.85 1.52
C GLY A 88 -5.32 13.53 2.05
N SER A 89 -5.50 12.54 1.17
CA SER A 89 -5.99 11.21 1.54
C SER A 89 -4.93 10.41 2.28
N LYS A 90 -5.37 9.56 3.22
CA LYS A 90 -4.52 8.49 3.75
C LYS A 90 -4.46 7.36 2.73
N VAL A 91 -3.29 7.11 2.14
CA VAL A 91 -3.16 6.14 1.05
C VAL A 91 -2.58 4.83 1.57
N ILE A 92 -3.33 3.74 1.43
CA ILE A 92 -2.87 2.36 1.63
C ILE A 92 -2.69 1.75 0.25
N VAL A 93 -1.50 1.28 -0.07
CA VAL A 93 -1.19 0.69 -1.38
C VAL A 93 -1.16 -0.82 -1.31
N ILE A 94 -1.90 -1.45 -2.22
CA ILE A 94 -1.81 -2.87 -2.55
C ILE A 94 -1.15 -2.98 -3.92
N MET A 95 0.02 -3.59 -3.99
CA MET A 95 0.79 -3.67 -5.23
C MET A 95 0.73 -5.07 -5.82
N LEU A 96 0.30 -5.14 -7.07
CA LEU A 96 0.27 -6.34 -7.88
C LEU A 96 1.43 -6.31 -8.89
N SER A 97 2.52 -7.00 -8.59
CA SER A 97 3.69 -7.03 -9.46
C SER A 97 4.38 -8.39 -9.43
N GLY A 98 5.04 -8.75 -10.53
CA GLY A 98 5.85 -9.97 -10.59
C GLY A 98 7.23 -9.81 -9.93
N ARG A 99 7.60 -8.57 -9.58
CA ARG A 99 8.93 -8.15 -9.11
C ARG A 99 8.86 -6.85 -8.31
N PRO A 100 9.93 -6.50 -7.57
CA PRO A 100 10.07 -5.17 -6.99
C PRO A 100 10.02 -4.07 -8.07
N LEU A 101 9.29 -2.99 -7.80
CA LEU A 101 9.25 -1.78 -8.63
C LEU A 101 9.95 -0.62 -7.92
N ILE A 102 10.41 0.37 -8.68
CA ILE A 102 10.98 1.61 -8.12
C ILE A 102 9.87 2.46 -7.51
N ILE A 103 9.85 2.53 -6.17
CA ILE A 103 8.79 3.18 -5.38
C ILE A 103 9.31 4.20 -4.35
N SER A 104 10.61 4.48 -4.34
CA SER A 104 11.27 5.34 -3.35
C SER A 104 10.65 6.74 -3.25
N GLU A 105 10.15 7.29 -4.36
CA GLU A 105 9.49 8.61 -4.39
C GLU A 105 8.09 8.64 -3.76
N HIS A 106 7.52 7.46 -3.49
CA HIS A 106 6.15 7.29 -3.02
C HIS A 106 6.05 6.73 -1.61
N ILE A 107 7.02 5.91 -1.18
CA ILE A 107 6.91 5.11 0.03
C ILE A 107 6.62 5.94 1.30
N ASP A 108 7.23 7.12 1.42
CA ASP A 108 7.04 8.04 2.56
C ASP A 108 5.65 8.72 2.58
N LYS A 109 4.92 8.67 1.47
CA LYS A 109 3.56 9.22 1.34
C LYS A 109 2.47 8.19 1.64
N TRP A 110 2.85 6.92 1.78
CA TRP A 110 1.91 5.83 2.01
C TRP A 110 1.72 5.59 3.51
N SER A 111 0.47 5.50 3.94
CA SER A 111 0.10 5.09 5.30
C SER A 111 0.21 3.57 5.50
N GLY A 112 0.23 2.80 4.41
CA GLY A 112 0.43 1.36 4.42
C GLY A 112 0.83 0.85 3.04
N PHE A 113 1.61 -0.21 3.01
CA PHE A 113 2.09 -0.83 1.77
C PHE A 113 2.04 -2.36 1.90
N LEU A 114 1.35 -3.01 0.96
CA LEU A 114 1.27 -4.46 0.84
C LEU A 114 1.76 -4.87 -0.55
N ALA A 115 2.90 -5.56 -0.61
CA ALA A 115 3.33 -6.27 -1.80
C ALA A 115 2.55 -7.59 -1.90
N ALA A 116 1.49 -7.60 -2.71
CA ALA A 116 0.59 -8.75 -2.88
C ALA A 116 1.01 -9.68 -4.03
N TRP A 117 2.06 -9.29 -4.78
CA TRP A 117 2.61 -10.05 -5.90
C TRP A 117 1.55 -10.36 -6.98
N LEU A 118 1.49 -11.60 -7.47
CA LEU A 118 0.46 -12.09 -8.37
C LEU A 118 -0.36 -13.16 -7.63
N PRO A 119 -1.38 -12.76 -6.84
CA PRO A 119 -2.04 -13.61 -5.84
C PRO A 119 -2.97 -14.68 -6.42
N GLY A 120 -3.20 -14.67 -7.74
CA GLY A 120 -4.14 -15.59 -8.40
C GLY A 120 -5.60 -15.22 -8.12
N MET A 121 -6.46 -16.25 -8.05
CA MET A 121 -7.91 -16.06 -8.00
C MET A 121 -8.46 -15.73 -6.59
N ALA A 122 -7.73 -16.09 -5.54
CA ALA A 122 -8.18 -15.96 -4.15
C ALA A 122 -7.83 -14.57 -3.57
N GLY A 123 -8.36 -13.51 -4.18
CA GLY A 123 -8.10 -12.12 -3.80
C GLY A 123 -8.61 -11.76 -2.39
N GLU A 124 -9.56 -12.52 -1.85
CA GLU A 124 -10.06 -12.41 -0.48
C GLU A 124 -8.95 -12.53 0.58
N GLY A 125 -7.87 -13.27 0.30
CA GLY A 125 -6.73 -13.36 1.22
C GLY A 125 -6.03 -12.02 1.46
N ILE A 126 -6.12 -11.07 0.51
CA ILE A 126 -5.65 -9.70 0.72
C ILE A 126 -6.54 -8.98 1.72
N ALA A 127 -7.86 -9.17 1.64
CA ALA A 127 -8.81 -8.57 2.55
C ALA A 127 -8.59 -9.08 3.98
N ASP A 128 -8.40 -10.39 4.15
CA ASP A 128 -8.13 -11.02 5.46
C ASP A 128 -6.94 -10.35 6.18
N VAL A 129 -5.89 -10.01 5.43
CA VAL A 129 -4.70 -9.33 5.98
C VAL A 129 -4.97 -7.87 6.31
N ILE A 130 -5.62 -7.13 5.40
CA ILE A 130 -5.83 -5.67 5.56
C ILE A 130 -6.85 -5.36 6.66
N PHE A 131 -7.86 -6.22 6.84
CA PHE A 131 -8.87 -6.05 7.89
C PHE A 131 -8.49 -6.67 9.24
N GLY A 132 -7.38 -7.40 9.30
CA GLY A 132 -6.85 -7.93 10.55
C GLY A 132 -7.37 -9.33 10.92
N ASP A 133 -8.04 -10.01 9.99
CA ASP A 133 -8.54 -11.38 10.20
C ASP A 133 -7.39 -12.40 10.17
N HIS A 134 -6.29 -12.08 9.48
CA HIS A 134 -5.06 -12.87 9.47
C HIS A 134 -3.78 -12.03 9.52
N GLU A 135 -2.86 -12.37 10.43
CA GLU A 135 -1.58 -11.68 10.59
C GLU A 135 -0.68 -11.86 9.34
N PRO A 136 -0.04 -10.80 8.81
CA PRO A 136 0.93 -10.91 7.74
C PRO A 136 2.22 -11.54 8.27
N THR A 137 2.54 -12.70 7.71
CA THR A 137 3.76 -13.47 8.04
C THR A 137 4.78 -13.46 6.91
N GLY A 138 4.40 -12.97 5.73
CA GLY A 138 5.24 -12.95 4.52
C GLY A 138 6.53 -12.16 4.72
N LYS A 139 7.63 -12.70 4.21
CA LYS A 139 8.94 -12.06 4.14
C LYS A 139 9.39 -11.95 2.69
N LEU A 140 10.06 -10.85 2.32
CA LEU A 140 10.53 -10.61 0.96
C LEU A 140 11.52 -11.70 0.53
N SER A 141 11.21 -12.38 -0.58
CA SER A 141 12.13 -13.31 -1.25
C SER A 141 13.08 -12.62 -2.23
N TYR A 142 12.97 -11.29 -2.38
CA TYR A 142 13.82 -10.46 -3.23
C TYR A 142 14.18 -9.17 -2.50
N SER A 143 15.40 -8.68 -2.71
CA SER A 143 15.79 -7.33 -2.26
C SER A 143 14.98 -6.28 -3.03
N TRP A 144 14.45 -5.28 -2.33
CA TRP A 144 13.73 -4.19 -2.98
C TRP A 144 14.68 -3.03 -3.27
N PRO A 145 14.92 -2.65 -4.54
CA PRO A 145 15.84 -1.58 -4.87
C PRO A 145 15.26 -0.20 -4.55
N LYS A 146 16.14 0.75 -4.18
CA LYS A 146 15.84 2.17 -4.10
C LYS A 146 15.79 2.82 -5.47
N ASP A 147 16.67 2.38 -6.37
CA ASP A 147 16.84 2.92 -7.72
C ASP A 147 17.23 1.82 -8.73
N ILE A 148 16.96 2.04 -10.01
CA ILE A 148 17.28 1.10 -11.09
C ILE A 148 18.79 0.83 -11.20
N SER A 149 19.64 1.81 -10.89
CA SER A 149 21.10 1.70 -10.96
C SER A 149 21.69 0.70 -9.95
N GLN A 150 20.91 0.27 -8.95
CA GLN A 150 21.35 -0.76 -8.00
C GLN A 150 21.27 -2.17 -8.57
N LEU A 151 20.68 -2.38 -9.75
CA LEU A 151 20.55 -3.72 -10.31
C LEU A 151 21.87 -4.19 -10.96
N PRO A 152 22.28 -5.47 -10.76
CA PRO A 152 21.65 -6.48 -9.90
C PRO A 152 21.87 -6.21 -8.40
N LEU A 153 20.87 -6.51 -7.57
CA LEU A 153 20.88 -6.26 -6.11
C LEU A 153 20.56 -7.53 -5.31
N ASN A 154 21.60 -8.21 -4.81
CA ASN A 154 21.48 -9.48 -4.12
C ASN A 154 22.20 -9.48 -2.76
N VAL A 155 21.73 -10.35 -1.87
CA VAL A 155 22.37 -10.56 -0.56
C VAL A 155 23.81 -11.04 -0.78
N GLY A 156 24.77 -10.33 -0.18
CA GLY A 156 26.20 -10.62 -0.28
C GLY A 156 26.96 -9.71 -1.25
N ASP A 157 26.26 -8.88 -2.03
CA ASP A 157 26.91 -7.87 -2.86
C ASP A 157 27.65 -6.83 -1.98
N PRO A 158 28.84 -6.35 -2.40
CA PRO A 158 29.64 -5.39 -1.61
C PRO A 158 28.89 -4.12 -1.23
N ASP A 159 28.03 -3.61 -2.13
CA ASP A 159 27.27 -2.37 -1.98
C ASP A 159 25.77 -2.65 -1.74
N TYR A 160 25.46 -3.64 -0.89
CA TYR A 160 24.09 -4.06 -0.61
C TYR A 160 23.31 -3.05 0.26
N GLU A 161 22.67 -2.09 -0.40
CA GLU A 161 21.88 -1.03 0.26
C GLU A 161 20.43 -0.92 -0.26
N PRO A 162 19.58 -1.94 -0.04
CA PRO A 162 18.21 -1.97 -0.54
C PRO A 162 17.29 -0.96 0.17
N LEU A 163 16.15 -0.64 -0.46
CA LEU A 163 15.02 0.06 0.17
C LEU A 163 14.40 -0.84 1.25
N PHE A 164 14.14 -2.10 0.89
CA PHE A 164 13.75 -3.16 1.81
C PHE A 164 14.66 -4.38 1.60
N PRO A 165 15.37 -4.85 2.63
CA PRO A 165 16.28 -5.97 2.49
C PRO A 165 15.53 -7.29 2.23
N PHE A 166 16.25 -8.27 1.68
CA PHE A 166 15.78 -9.65 1.63
C PHE A 166 15.36 -10.11 3.04
N GLY A 167 14.25 -10.84 3.12
CA GLY A 167 13.68 -11.29 4.38
C GLY A 167 12.93 -10.20 5.17
N TYR A 168 12.83 -8.96 4.66
CA TYR A 168 12.03 -7.92 5.30
C TYR A 168 10.54 -8.27 5.26
N GLY A 169 9.81 -7.89 6.30
CA GLY A 169 8.36 -8.00 6.36
C GLY A 169 7.88 -7.61 7.75
N LEU A 170 6.86 -6.76 7.81
CA LEU A 170 6.25 -6.32 9.06
C LEU A 170 5.14 -7.28 9.49
N SER A 171 4.82 -7.22 10.78
CA SER A 171 3.70 -7.89 11.42
C SER A 171 3.06 -6.88 12.39
N TYR A 172 1.79 -7.07 12.79
CA TYR A 172 1.06 -6.11 13.63
C TYR A 172 0.69 -6.68 15.00
#